data_AF-A0A661PEK3-F1
#
_entry.id   AF-A0A661PEK3-F1
#
_cell.length_a   1.000
_cell.length_b   1.000
_cell.length_c   1.000
_cell.angle_alpha   90.00
_cell.angle_beta   90.00
_cell.angle_gamma   90.00
#
_symmetry.space_group_name_H-M   'P 1'
#
loop_
_entity.id
_entity.type
_entity.pdbx_description
1 polymer ?
#
loop_
_entity_poly.entity_id
_entity_poly.type
_entity_poly.pdbx_seq_one_letter_code
_entity_poly.pdbx_strand_id
1 'polypeptide(L)' 'MQILGTGCAKCEKLAANAKQAAESLGLDYEMEKISDLNQIMAFGVMTTPGLVVDGKVLVAGKVPSPADLERLLA' A
#
# COMPACT_ATOMS: atom_id res chain seq x y z
N MET A 1 -5.09 4.46 4.04
CA MET A 1 -4.15 3.59 3.30
C MET A 1 -4.42 3.69 1.82
N GLN A 2 -3.42 4.08 1.03
CA GLN A 2 -3.56 4.26 -0.41
C GLN A 2 -2.64 3.29 -1.14
N ILE A 3 -3.22 2.49 -2.04
CA ILE A 3 -2.50 1.53 -2.87
C ILE A 3 -2.23 2.17 -4.22
N LEU A 4 -0.95 2.39 -4.50
CA LEU A 4 -0.47 2.99 -5.73
C LEU A 4 -0.20 1.90 -6.77
N GLY A 5 -1.03 1.83 -7.81
CA GLY A 5 -0.80 0.90 -8.90
C GLY A 5 -1.96 0.76 -9.88
N THR A 6 -1.62 0.32 -11.08
CA THR A 6 -2.55 0.19 -12.22
C THR A 6 -3.43 -1.07 -12.14
N GLY A 7 -3.53 -1.72 -10.97
CA GLY A 7 -4.42 -2.86 -10.75
C GLY A 7 -3.87 -4.23 -11.19
N CYS A 8 -2.56 -4.40 -11.33
CA CYS A 8 -1.99 -5.73 -11.59
C CYS A 8 -2.09 -6.65 -10.36
N ALA A 9 -1.94 -7.97 -10.55
CA ALA A 9 -2.06 -8.96 -9.48
C ALA A 9 -1.15 -8.66 -8.25
N LYS A 10 -0.01 -8.01 -8.45
CA LYS A 10 0.87 -7.56 -7.35
C LYS A 10 0.26 -6.44 -6.52
N CYS A 11 -0.47 -5.51 -7.14
CA CYS A 11 -1.19 -4.43 -6.44
C CYS A 11 -2.30 -5.01 -5.56
N GLU A 12 -3.05 -5.97 -6.08
CA GLU A 12 -4.11 -6.65 -5.32
C GLU A 12 -3.54 -7.43 -4.14
N LYS A 13 -2.42 -8.13 -4.34
CA LYS A 13 -1.73 -8.85 -3.26
C LYS A 13 -1.21 -7.89 -2.19
N LEU A 14 -0.65 -6.74 -2.57
CA LEU A 14 -0.23 -5.71 -1.62
C LEU A 14 -1.42 -5.17 -0.82
N ALA A 15 -2.54 -4.89 -1.50
CA ALA A 15 -3.77 -4.44 -0.85
C ALA A 15 -4.30 -5.48 0.15
N ALA A 16 -4.34 -6.77 -0.23
CA ALA A 16 -4.78 -7.84 0.66
C ALA A 16 -3.88 -7.99 1.89
N ASN A 17 -2.55 -7.97 1.71
CA ASN A 17 -1.61 -8.07 2.82
C ASN A 17 -1.71 -6.86 3.75
N ALA A 18 -1.86 -5.66 3.19
CA ALA A 18 -2.04 -4.42 3.93
C ALA A 18 -3.33 -4.42 4.74
N LYS A 19 -4.42 -4.91 4.14
CA LYS A 19 -5.72 -5.10 4.79
C LYS A 19 -5.59 -6.02 6.00
N GLN A 20 -4.99 -7.18 5.79
CA GLN A 20 -4.79 -8.18 6.84
C GLN A 20 -3.94 -7.64 7.98
N ALA A 21 -2.86 -6.92 7.68
CA ALA A 21 -2.00 -6.31 8.69
C ALA A 21 -2.74 -5.25 9.52
N ALA A 22 -3.53 -4.38 8.89
CA ALA A 22 -4.31 -3.38 9.59
C ALA A 22 -5.41 -4.00 10.48
N GLU A 23 -6.08 -5.05 9.98
CA GLU A 23 -7.06 -5.84 10.75
C GLU A 23 -6.41 -6.56 11.95
N SER A 24 -5.23 -7.18 11.76
CA SER A 24 -4.47 -7.80 12.86
C SER A 24 -4.12 -6.80 13.97
N LEU A 25 -3.80 -5.56 13.59
CA LEU A 25 -3.46 -4.48 14.53
C LEU A 25 -4.70 -3.79 15.12
N GLY A 26 -5.91 -4.11 14.65
CA GLY A 26 -7.14 -3.45 15.07
C GLY A 26 -7.18 -1.97 14.72
N LEU A 27 -6.49 -1.56 13.64
CA LEU A 27 -6.47 -0.17 13.18
C LEU A 27 -7.71 0.13 12.36
N ASP A 28 -8.30 1.30 12.57
CA ASP A 28 -9.26 1.86 11.62
C ASP A 28 -8.50 2.36 10.38
N TYR A 29 -8.83 1.80 9.22
CA TYR A 29 -8.21 2.18 7.95
C TYR A 29 -9.25 2.37 6.85
N GLU A 30 -9.01 3.38 6.02
CA GLU A 30 -9.67 3.50 4.72
C GLU A 30 -8.72 3.06 3.63
N MET A 31 -9.19 2.22 2.70
CA MET A 31 -8.39 1.75 1.58
C MET A 31 -8.82 2.44 0.28
N GLU A 32 -7.90 3.21 -0.29
CA GLU A 32 -8.07 3.88 -1.58
C GLU A 32 -7.11 3.28 -2.61
N LYS A 33 -7.58 3.01 -3.83
CA LYS A 33 -6.73 2.57 -4.94
C LYS A 33 -6.45 3.74 -5.85
N ILE A 34 -5.19 4.15 -5.91
CA ILE A 34 -4.72 5.19 -6.82
C ILE A 34 -4.10 4.50 -8.04
N SER A 35 -4.82 4.54 -9.14
CA SER A 35 -4.37 4.04 -10.45
C SER A 35 -3.83 5.16 -11.36
N ASP A 36 -4.05 6.42 -10.99
CA ASP A 36 -3.60 7.58 -11.75
C ASP A 36 -2.08 7.75 -11.64
N LEU A 37 -1.39 7.69 -12.78
CA LEU A 37 0.07 7.79 -12.84
C LEU A 37 0.60 9.13 -12.32
N ASN A 38 -0.12 10.24 -12.54
CA ASN A 38 0.30 11.55 -12.04
C ASN A 38 0.24 11.59 -10.51
N GLN A 39 -0.80 11.01 -9.92
CA GLN A 39 -0.90 10.90 -8.47
C GLN A 39 0.21 10.00 -7.90
N ILE A 40 0.47 8.85 -8.53
CA ILE A 40 1.54 7.93 -8.12
C ILE A 40 2.91 8.63 -8.14
N MET A 41 3.19 9.41 -9.19
CA MET A 41 4.41 10.21 -9.30
C MET A 41 4.47 11.35 -8.28
N ALA A 42 3.33 11.97 -7.93
CA ALA A 42 3.25 12.99 -6.89
C ALA A 42 3.63 12.45 -5.50
N PHE A 43 3.39 11.16 -5.25
CA PHE A 43 3.89 10.45 -4.05
C PHE A 43 5.38 10.08 -4.14
N GLY A 44 6.06 10.38 -5.25
CA GLY A 44 7.48 10.03 -5.45
C GLY A 44 7.72 8.55 -5.74
N VAL A 45 6.67 7.79 -6.08
CA VAL A 45 6.79 6.36 -6.37
C VAL A 45 7.09 6.14 -7.85
N MET A 46 8.35 5.79 -8.14
CA MET A 46 8.78 5.46 -9.51
C MET A 46 8.46 4.01 -9.92
N THR A 47 8.31 3.12 -8.94
CA THR A 47 8.05 1.69 -9.20
C THR A 47 6.83 1.24 -8.42
N THR A 48 5.78 0.86 -9.13
CA THR A 48 4.56 0.28 -8.56
C THR A 48 4.69 -1.25 -8.44
N PRO A 49 3.98 -1.89 -7.50
CA PRO A 49 2.99 -1.33 -6.57
C PRO A 49 3.62 -0.56 -5.41
N GLY A 50 2.90 0.44 -4.89
CA GLY A 50 3.26 1.18 -3.69
C GLY A 50 2.15 1.20 -2.64
N LEU A 51 2.52 1.38 -1.38
CA LEU A 51 1.61 1.56 -0.24
C LEU A 51 1.94 2.87 0.46
N VAL A 52 0.92 3.71 0.62
CA VAL A 52 0.98 4.97 1.36
C VAL A 52 0.06 4.87 2.57
N VAL A 53 0.55 5.31 3.72
CA VAL A 53 -0.21 5.37 4.98
C VAL A 53 0.06 6.73 5.61
N ASP A 54 -0.99 7.45 5.98
CA ASP A 54 -0.92 8.80 6.53
C ASP A 54 -0.05 9.76 5.67
N GLY A 55 -0.19 9.67 4.35
CA GLY A 55 0.57 10.47 3.38
C GLY A 55 2.03 10.06 3.21
N LYS A 56 2.52 9.02 3.90
CA LYS A 56 3.89 8.52 3.79
C LYS A 56 3.96 7.22 2.99
N VAL A 57 4.89 7.17 2.03
CA VAL A 57 5.19 5.95 1.28
C VAL A 57 5.93 4.97 2.18
N LEU A 58 5.29 3.87 2.56
CA LEU A 58 5.90 2.80 3.35
C LEU A 58 6.54 1.73 2.45
N VAL A 59 5.98 1.52 1.26
CA VAL A 59 6.40 0.49 0.32
C VAL A 59 6.36 1.04 -1.10
N ALA A 60 7.37 0.72 -1.89
CA ALA A 60 7.40 0.93 -3.34
C ALA A 60 8.12 -0.23 -4.03
N GLY A 61 7.61 -0.66 -5.18
CA GLY A 61 8.22 -1.66 -6.07
C GLY A 61 8.23 -3.10 -5.58
N LYS A 62 7.61 -3.40 -4.43
CA LYS A 62 7.60 -4.75 -3.83
C LYS A 62 6.28 -5.04 -3.12
N VAL A 63 6.08 -6.32 -2.79
CA VAL A 63 4.92 -6.80 -2.04
C VAL A 63 5.42 -7.51 -0.77
N PRO A 64 5.53 -6.80 0.37
CA PRO A 64 5.94 -7.40 1.64
C PRO A 64 4.91 -8.38 2.16
N SER A 65 5.31 -9.23 3.11
CA SER A 65 4.38 -10.12 3.81
C SER A 65 3.46 -9.34 4.76
N PRO A 66 2.30 -9.88 5.17
CA PRO A 66 1.45 -9.24 6.18
C PRO A 66 2.22 -8.90 7.46
N ALA A 67 3.08 -9.80 7.95
CA ALA A 67 3.89 -9.57 9.15
C ALA A 67 4.90 -8.41 8.98
N ASP A 68 5.44 -8.20 7.78
CA ASP A 68 6.31 -7.03 7.53
C ASP A 68 5.50 -5.74 7.47
N LEU A 69 4.28 -5.80 6.93
CA LEU A 69 3.36 -4.66 6.90
C LEU A 69 2.88 -4.31 8.31
N GLU A 70 2.59 -5.28 9.16
CA GLU A 70 2.26 -5.04 10.57
C GLU A 70 3.37 -4.23 11.26
N ARG A 71 4.64 -4.58 11.03
CA ARG A 71 5.77 -3.81 11.57
C ARG A 71 5.92 -2.40 11.00
N LEU A 72 5.41 -2.16 9.79
CA LEU A 72 5.45 -0.85 9.15
C LEU A 72 4.25 0.02 9.55
N LEU A 73 3.15 -0.60 9.98
CA LEU A 73 1.90 0.05 10.40
C LEU A 73 1.83 0.32 11.91
N ALA A 74 2.61 -0.42 12.72
CA ALA A 74 2.76 -0.21 14.16
C ALA A 74 3.62 1.02 14.48
#